data_AF-A0A964LP81-F1
#
_entry.id   AF-A0A964LP81-F1
#
_cell.length_a   1.000
_cell.length_b   1.000
_cell.length_c   1.000
_cell.angle_alpha   90.00
_cell.angle_beta   90.00
_cell.angle_gamma   90.00
#
_symmetry.space_group_name_H-M   'P 1'
#
loop_
_entity.id
_entity.type
_entity.pdbx_description
1 polymer ?
#
loop_
_entity_poly.entity_id
_entity_poly.type
_entity_poly.pdbx_seq_one_letter_code
_entity_poly.pdbx_strand_id
1 'polypeptide(L)'
;MPAAKPAVHSHDAATHRSHKDVVNRLRRATGHLQTIAGMVESGRDCADIAQQMHAVIRALEEAKSTLIHDHIEHCLEDAIGPASRDQRVTIQDFKKISRYL
;
A
#
# COMPACT_ATOMS: atom_id res chain seq x y z
N MET A 1 8.20 -28.45 31.80
CA MET A 1 8.69 -27.55 30.73
C MET A 1 7.48 -26.87 30.10
N PRO A 2 7.13 -25.64 30.48
CA PRO A 2 5.97 -24.96 29.91
C PRO A 2 6.32 -24.42 28.51
N ALA A 3 5.56 -24.85 27.51
CA ALA A 3 5.63 -24.34 26.15
C ALA A 3 5.23 -22.85 26.12
N ALA A 4 6.12 -21.99 25.62
CA ALA A 4 5.83 -20.59 25.36
C ALA A 4 4.76 -20.50 24.26
N LYS A 5 3.60 -19.90 24.58
CA LYS A 5 2.59 -19.52 23.58
C LYS A 5 3.19 -18.45 22.64
N PRO A 6 2.97 -18.53 21.32
CA PRO A 6 3.32 -17.43 20.43
C PRO A 6 2.39 -16.24 20.75
N ALA A 7 2.99 -15.09 21.06
CA ALA A 7 2.29 -13.84 21.23
C ALA A 7 1.71 -13.39 19.87
N VAL A 8 0.48 -13.80 19.58
CA VAL A 8 -0.33 -13.21 18.51
C VAL A 8 -0.48 -11.73 18.85
N HIS A 9 0.21 -10.88 18.10
CA HIS A 9 0.01 -9.45 18.17
C HIS A 9 -1.34 -9.16 17.53
N SER A 10 -2.37 -8.99 18.37
CA SER A 10 -3.63 -8.40 17.97
C SER A 10 -3.36 -6.97 17.52
N HIS A 11 -3.20 -6.76 16.21
CA HIS A 11 -3.27 -5.42 15.64
C HIS A 11 -4.71 -4.94 15.76
N ASP A 12 -5.00 -4.23 16.84
CA ASP A 12 -6.23 -3.48 16.99
C ASP A 12 -6.39 -2.54 15.79
N ALA A 13 -7.63 -2.48 15.30
CA ALA A 13 -8.07 -1.77 14.10
C ALA A 13 -8.00 -0.24 14.25
N ALA A 14 -6.81 0.31 14.51
CA ALA A 14 -6.54 1.72 14.27
C ALA A 14 -6.68 1.94 12.77
N THR A 15 -7.83 2.50 12.37
CA THR A 15 -8.11 2.81 10.97
C THR A 15 -7.11 3.88 10.54
N HIS A 16 -6.00 3.48 9.92
CA HIS A 16 -4.92 4.38 9.53
C HIS A 16 -5.46 5.48 8.61
N ARG A 17 -4.93 6.71 8.74
CA ARG A 17 -5.29 7.81 7.83
C ARG A 17 -5.01 7.42 6.37
N SER A 18 -3.95 6.63 6.11
CA SER A 18 -3.64 6.14 4.78
C SER A 18 -4.71 5.20 4.21
N HIS A 19 -5.46 4.47 5.06
CA HIS A 19 -6.51 3.57 4.57
C HIS A 19 -7.59 4.35 3.82
N LYS A 20 -7.94 5.56 4.29
CA LYS A 20 -8.88 6.43 3.59
C LYS A 20 -8.34 6.90 2.23
N ASP A 21 -7.05 7.22 2.15
CA ASP A 21 -6.40 7.65 0.92
C ASP A 21 -6.23 6.51 -0.09
N VAL A 22 -5.91 5.31 0.40
CA VAL A 22 -5.87 4.07 -0.40
C VAL A 22 -7.26 3.75 -0.93
N VAL A 23 -8.31 3.81 -0.12
CA VAL A 23 -9.70 3.65 -0.57
C VAL A 23 -10.06 4.68 -1.65
N ASN A 24 -9.66 5.94 -1.49
CA ASN A 24 -9.90 6.98 -2.50
C ASN A 24 -9.15 6.69 -3.82
N ARG A 25 -7.92 6.19 -3.76
CA ARG A 25 -7.15 5.75 -4.94
C ARG A 25 -7.83 4.57 -5.64
N LEU A 26 -8.27 3.57 -4.88
CA LEU A 26 -8.98 2.40 -5.41
C LEU A 26 -10.29 2.80 -6.10
N ARG A 27 -11.09 3.68 -5.49
CA ARG A 27 -12.33 4.20 -6.10
C ARG A 27 -12.07 4.91 -7.43
N ARG A 28 -10.99 5.70 -7.53
CA ARG A 28 -10.58 6.33 -8.78
C ARG A 28 -10.17 5.28 -9.83
N ALA A 29 -9.41 4.27 -9.44
CA ALA A 29 -9.04 3.16 -10.33
C ALA A 29 -10.27 2.39 -10.83
N THR A 30 -11.28 2.17 -9.97
CA THR A 30 -12.56 1.56 -10.37
C THR A 30 -13.28 2.39 -11.42
N GLY A 31 -13.40 3.71 -11.24
CA GLY A 31 -14.01 4.59 -12.24
C GLY A 31 -13.25 4.58 -13.57
N HIS A 32 -11.93 4.52 -13.53
CA HIS A 32 -11.10 4.41 -14.74
C HIS A 32 -11.32 3.07 -15.46
N LEU A 33 -11.41 1.95 -14.72
CA LEU A 33 -11.73 0.64 -15.29
C LEU A 33 -13.12 0.61 -15.95
N GLN A 34 -14.11 1.29 -15.38
CA GLN A 34 -15.43 1.44 -16.02
C GLN A 34 -15.34 2.16 -17.36
N THR A 35 -14.54 3.24 -17.44
CA THR A 35 -14.28 3.94 -18.71
C THR A 35 -13.59 3.02 -19.73
N ILE A 36 -12.60 2.23 -19.31
CA ILE A 36 -11.90 1.28 -20.19
C ILE A 36 -12.87 0.21 -20.71
N ALA A 37 -13.75 -0.32 -19.86
CA ALA A 37 -14.77 -1.26 -20.30
C ALA A 37 -15.67 -0.65 -21.39
N GLY A 38 -16.11 0.60 -21.20
CA GLY A 38 -16.85 1.34 -22.23
C GLY A 38 -16.06 1.55 -23.53
N MET A 39 -14.74 1.78 -23.44
CA MET A 39 -13.87 1.86 -24.62
C MET A 39 -13.86 0.56 -25.42
N VAL A 40 -13.78 -0.59 -24.74
CA VAL A 40 -13.85 -1.91 -25.36
C VAL A 40 -15.20 -2.15 -26.03
N GLU A 41 -16.29 -1.85 -25.33
CA GLU A 41 -17.67 -2.00 -25.86
C GLU A 41 -17.93 -1.11 -27.08
N SER A 42 -17.35 0.09 -27.10
CA SER A 42 -17.44 1.03 -28.22
C SER A 42 -16.51 0.72 -29.40
N GLY A 43 -15.69 -0.34 -29.30
CA GLY A 43 -14.74 -0.73 -30.35
C GLY A 43 -13.61 0.29 -30.59
N ARG A 44 -13.13 0.94 -29.52
CA ARG A 44 -11.96 1.84 -29.58
C ARG A 44 -10.69 1.09 -30.01
N ASP A 45 -9.69 1.85 -30.44
CA ASP A 45 -8.39 1.32 -30.83
C ASP A 45 -7.70 0.52 -29.71
N CYS A 46 -7.09 -0.60 -30.06
CA CYS A 46 -6.45 -1.52 -29.12
C CYS A 46 -5.25 -0.87 -28.39
N ALA A 47 -4.48 0.00 -29.05
CA ALA A 47 -3.35 0.68 -28.43
C ALA A 47 -3.82 1.70 -27.39
N ASP A 48 -4.88 2.45 -27.70
CA ASP A 48 -5.54 3.35 -26.75
C ASP A 48 -6.00 2.60 -25.48
N ILE A 49 -6.69 1.47 -25.65
CA ILE A 49 -7.18 0.64 -24.54
C ILE A 49 -5.99 0.16 -23.69
N ALA A 50 -4.96 -0.40 -24.32
CA ALA A 50 -3.78 -0.90 -23.63
C ALA A 50 -3.06 0.21 -22.84
N GLN A 51 -2.95 1.41 -23.42
CA GLN A 51 -2.37 2.57 -22.74
C GLN A 51 -3.17 2.97 -21.50
N GLN A 52 -4.51 2.98 -21.58
CA GLN A 52 -5.35 3.28 -20.42
C GLN A 52 -5.24 2.21 -19.33
N MET A 53 -5.18 0.92 -19.71
CA MET A 53 -4.95 -0.17 -18.76
C MET A 53 -3.61 -0.02 -18.05
N HIS A 54 -2.55 0.36 -18.78
CA HIS A 54 -1.25 0.61 -18.18
C HIS A 54 -1.29 1.74 -17.14
N ALA A 55 -2.01 2.82 -17.42
CA ALA A 55 -2.21 3.91 -16.46
C ALA A 55 -2.89 3.43 -15.16
N VAL A 56 -3.91 2.56 -15.26
CA VAL A 56 -4.56 1.96 -14.08
C VAL A 56 -3.59 1.09 -13.29
N ILE A 57 -2.79 0.26 -13.96
CA ILE A 57 -1.79 -0.59 -13.29
C ILE A 57 -0.79 0.27 -12.51
N ARG A 58 -0.28 1.37 -13.11
CA ARG A 58 0.61 2.32 -12.42
C ARG A 58 -0.05 2.90 -11.16
N ALA A 59 -1.29 3.36 -11.27
CA ALA A 59 -2.02 3.92 -10.15
C ALA A 59 -2.23 2.91 -9.01
N LEU A 60 -2.48 1.64 -9.34
CA LEU A 60 -2.62 0.57 -8.36
C LEU A 60 -1.30 0.23 -7.68
N GLU A 61 -0.19 0.20 -8.42
CA GLU A 61 1.13 -0.03 -7.83
C GLU A 61 1.55 1.09 -6.87
N GLU A 62 1.28 2.35 -7.21
CA GLU A 62 1.51 3.47 -6.30
C GLU A 62 0.65 3.37 -5.04
N ALA A 63 -0.63 2.97 -5.18
CA ALA A 63 -1.52 2.76 -4.04
C ALA A 63 -1.01 1.62 -3.14
N LYS A 64 -0.57 0.51 -3.72
CA LYS A 64 0.05 -0.63 -3.02
C LYS A 64 1.31 -0.19 -2.27
N SER A 65 2.23 0.49 -2.94
CA SER A 65 3.49 0.94 -2.34
C SER A 65 3.22 1.88 -1.16
N THR A 66 2.28 2.83 -1.33
CA THR A 66 1.84 3.73 -0.26
C THR A 66 1.28 2.97 0.96
N LEU A 67 0.43 1.98 0.74
CA LEU A 67 -0.16 1.16 1.80
C LEU A 67 0.93 0.39 2.57
N ILE A 68 1.87 -0.23 1.86
CA ILE A 68 2.96 -0.99 2.47
C ILE A 68 3.86 -0.08 3.30
N HIS A 69 4.24 1.09 2.77
CA HIS A 69 5.08 2.04 3.50
C HIS A 69 4.41 2.53 4.77
N ASP A 70 3.14 2.96 4.69
CA ASP A 70 2.42 3.44 5.87
C ASP A 70 2.29 2.36 6.95
N HIS A 71 2.03 1.11 6.55
CA HIS A 71 1.97 -0.02 7.47
C HIS A 71 3.31 -0.31 8.14
N ILE A 72 4.40 -0.31 7.37
CA ILE A 72 5.76 -0.49 7.91
C ILE A 72 6.09 0.64 8.88
N GLU A 73 5.78 1.89 8.55
CA GLU A 73 6.06 3.03 9.42
C GLU A 73 5.36 2.90 10.77
N HIS A 74 4.05 2.63 10.78
CA HIS A 74 3.28 2.54 12.01
C HIS A 74 3.65 1.29 12.83
N CYS A 75 3.69 0.11 12.23
CA CYS A 75 3.95 -1.12 12.98
C CYS A 75 5.36 -1.17 13.57
N LEU A 76 6.33 -0.58 12.86
CA LEU A 76 7.71 -0.52 13.34
C LEU A 76 7.88 0.52 14.45
N GLU A 77 7.15 1.62 14.40
CA GLU A 77 7.14 2.62 15.48
C GLU A 77 6.46 2.07 16.75
N ASP A 78 5.33 1.37 16.59
CA ASP A 78 4.60 0.74 17.69
C ASP A 78 5.41 -0.40 18.35
N ALA A 79 6.13 -1.21 17.56
CA ALA A 79 6.87 -2.37 18.06
C ALA A 79 8.12 -2.00 18.88
N ILE A 80 8.73 -0.84 18.64
CA ILE A 80 10.06 -0.51 19.17
C ILE A 80 9.97 0.45 20.37
N GLY A 81 8.82 1.10 20.59
CA GLY A 81 8.61 1.99 21.73
C GLY A 81 9.65 3.14 21.77
N PRO A 82 10.08 3.64 22.94
CA PRO A 82 11.15 4.62 23.02
C PRO A 82 12.50 4.02 22.59
N ALA A 83 12.75 4.02 21.29
CA ALA A 83 13.94 3.49 20.65
C ALA A 83 15.19 4.34 20.92
N SER A 84 16.33 3.68 21.11
CA SER A 84 17.65 4.33 21.15
C SER A 84 18.01 4.98 19.82
N ARG A 85 18.94 5.95 19.82
CA ARG A 85 19.35 6.67 18.61
C ARG A 85 19.81 5.72 17.49
N ASP A 86 20.54 4.66 17.84
CA ASP A 86 21.07 3.69 16.87
C ASP A 86 19.95 2.85 16.24
N GLN A 87 18.95 2.42 17.02
CA GLN A 87 17.78 1.71 16.50
C GLN A 87 16.97 2.59 15.52
N ARG A 88 16.82 3.88 15.82
CA ARG A 88 16.16 4.83 14.90
C ARG A 88 16.88 4.96 13.57
N VAL A 89 18.21 4.93 13.56
CA VAL A 89 19.01 4.97 12.32
C VAL A 89 18.76 3.71 11.49
N THR A 90 18.82 2.52 12.10
CA THR A 90 18.57 1.25 11.41
C THR A 90 17.15 1.17 10.82
N ILE A 91 16.14 1.62 11.58
CA ILE A 91 14.75 1.72 11.10
C ILE A 91 14.67 2.64 9.88
N GLN A 92 15.33 3.79 9.94
CA GLN A 92 15.30 4.75 8.84
C GLN A 92 15.97 4.19 7.57
N ASP A 93 17.04 3.40 7.72
CA ASP A 93 17.69 2.73 6.60
C ASP A 93 16.81 1.63 6.00
N PHE A 94 16.10 0.87 6.82
CA PHE A 94 15.11 -0.09 6.34
C PHE A 94 13.97 0.61 5.56
N LYS A 95 13.45 1.73 6.09
CA LYS A 95 12.42 2.56 5.41
C LYS A 95 12.90 3.07 4.03
N LYS A 96 14.20 3.35 3.86
CA LYS A 96 14.76 3.76 2.56
C LYS A 96 14.71 2.63 1.53
N ILE A 97 15.03 1.40 1.95
CA ILE A 97 15.04 0.23 1.07
C ILE A 97 13.59 -0.21 0.75
N SER A 98 12.66 -0.09 1.71
CA SER A 98 11.25 -0.44 1.48
C SER A 98 10.59 0.44 0.42
N ARG A 99 11.13 1.63 0.10
CA ARG A 99 10.63 2.52 -0.96
C ARG A 99 10.59 1.88 -2.35
N TYR A 100 11.37 0.82 -2.56
CA TYR A 100 11.47 0.12 -3.85
C TYR A 100 10.51 -1.08 -3.99
N LEU A 101 9.56 -1.24 -3.06
CA LEU A 101 8.52 -2.28 -3.08
C LEU A 101 7.23 -1.86 -3.81
#